data_AF-A0A815XX32-F1
#
_entry.id   AF-A0A815XX32-F1
#
_cell.length_a   1.000
_cell.length_b   1.000
_cell.length_c   1.000
_cell.angle_alpha   90.00
_cell.angle_beta   90.00
_cell.angle_gamma   90.00
#
_symmetry.space_group_name_H-M   'P 1'
#
loop_
_entity.id
_entity.type
_entity.pdbx_description
1 polymer ?
#
loop_
_entity_poly.entity_id
_entity_poly.type
_entity_poly.pdbx_seq_one_letter_code
_entity_poly.pdbx_strand_id
1 'polypeptide(L)'
;MNSIKYHNSYVIIDLLLNHLEKYLDIGDRTNIKTSIMNVIHDSLVFAAPNTGVGSTMLGGITRLLECLKKSFQIASRRSRTPSKDQNEQQFQTAVINVIEDFAEKLPDFQMMEIIKCIVTSLPIYHQSIQEKTKDSSDTNLKFQLLLLKTIQNIILKKRSRQSTLTNSSKVTTTYSSEQSNEITSTLTTFPHQLFDPLIKMMSASESEVRLIVLEILQLLVDRRYYADKLCKIRIPKDISQLGLPTETRKSRLFDIAFMKKFGHQFCSQLYKCILIENNTKKNFYAIYCLMNLVTIEANDQDVLVDVIHFCLEVQSAIIKMMDEDQQKLSKINYHCIHALIAAYFNLISKLYDITSFSRYVDQVIRNRELHAPYLLPPDAFHSISKENLLKHISKKCLFSQEII
;
A
#
# COMPACT_ATOMS: atom_id res chain seq x y z
N MET A 1 -16.41 -0.38 35.50
CA MET A 1 -16.88 0.59 34.49
C MET A 1 -18.40 0.60 34.28
N ASN A 2 -19.16 -0.40 34.76
CA ASN A 2 -20.62 -0.54 34.51
C ASN A 2 -21.53 0.57 35.09
N SER A 3 -20.99 1.54 35.84
CA SER A 3 -21.76 2.63 36.47
C SER A 3 -21.51 4.02 35.86
N ILE A 4 -20.68 4.11 34.80
CA ILE A 4 -20.27 5.38 34.20
C ILE A 4 -21.11 5.62 32.94
N LYS A 5 -21.77 6.78 32.85
CA LYS A 5 -22.51 7.19 31.64
C LYS A 5 -21.55 7.23 30.44
N TYR A 6 -21.95 6.69 29.28
CA TYR A 6 -21.15 6.64 28.04
C TYR A 6 -20.51 7.98 27.62
N HIS A 7 -21.09 9.12 28.02
CA HIS A 7 -20.52 10.44 27.74
C HIS A 7 -19.21 10.72 28.52
N ASN A 8 -19.01 10.08 29.68
CA ASN A 8 -17.86 10.29 30.54
C ASN A 8 -16.67 9.37 30.21
N SER A 9 -16.82 8.40 29.30
CA SER A 9 -15.73 7.48 28.93
C SER A 9 -14.56 8.21 28.27
N TYR A 10 -14.83 9.21 27.44
CA TYR A 10 -13.79 10.02 26.79
C TYR A 10 -13.05 10.95 27.75
N VAL A 11 -13.73 11.44 28.78
CA VAL A 11 -13.09 12.24 29.85
C VAL A 11 -12.09 11.39 30.63
N ILE A 12 -12.42 10.12 30.88
CA ILE A 12 -11.51 9.17 31.53
C ILE A 12 -10.29 8.90 30.64
N ILE A 13 -10.50 8.69 29.33
CA ILE A 13 -9.40 8.54 28.37
C ILE A 13 -8.51 9.80 28.39
N ASP A 14 -9.09 11.00 28.38
CA ASP A 14 -8.33 12.25 28.42
C ASP A 14 -7.52 12.40 29.73
N LEU A 15 -8.10 12.08 30.88
CA LEU A 15 -7.40 12.07 32.17
C LEU A 15 -6.26 11.04 32.21
N LEU A 16 -6.46 9.86 31.63
CA LEU A 16 -5.43 8.83 31.52
C LEU A 16 -4.31 9.25 30.56
N LEU A 17 -4.62 9.91 29.45
CA LEU A 17 -3.63 10.50 28.55
C LEU A 17 -2.83 11.61 29.25
N ASN A 18 -3.50 12.48 30.02
CA ASN A 18 -2.83 13.50 30.84
C ASN A 18 -1.90 12.86 31.90
N HIS A 19 -2.26 11.69 32.43
CA HIS A 19 -1.42 10.95 33.37
C HIS A 19 -0.24 10.28 32.67
N LEU A 20 -0.45 9.69 31.50
CA LEU A 20 0.60 9.11 30.66
C LEU A 20 1.66 10.14 30.29
N GLU A 21 1.23 11.35 29.90
CA GLU A 21 2.11 12.43 29.47
C GLU A 21 3.12 12.86 30.53
N LYS A 22 2.72 12.84 31.81
CA LYS A 22 3.61 13.15 32.95
C LYS A 22 4.80 12.20 33.06
N TYR A 23 4.70 11.00 32.50
CA TYR A 23 5.77 10.01 32.53
C TYR A 23 6.55 9.92 31.22
N LEU A 24 6.14 10.59 30.13
CA LEU A 24 6.77 10.43 28.82
C LEU A 24 8.27 10.71 28.84
N ASP A 25 8.67 11.80 29.49
CA ASP A 25 10.07 12.22 29.57
C ASP A 25 10.85 11.44 30.65
N ILE A 26 10.14 10.70 31.52
CA ILE A 26 10.72 9.84 32.56
C ILE A 26 10.96 8.46 31.96
N GLY A 27 12.13 8.28 31.36
CA GLY A 27 12.42 7.06 30.62
C GLY A 27 12.55 5.78 31.49
N ASP A 28 12.66 5.86 32.82
CA ASP A 28 12.81 4.66 33.67
C ASP A 28 11.47 4.05 34.14
N ARG A 29 10.33 4.56 33.64
CA ARG A 29 8.98 4.15 34.06
C ARG A 29 8.15 3.55 32.93
N THR A 30 8.78 2.87 31.98
CA THR A 30 8.10 2.29 30.80
C THR A 30 7.02 1.26 31.19
N ASN A 31 7.20 0.54 32.30
CA ASN A 31 6.18 -0.37 32.84
C ASN A 31 4.90 0.37 33.29
N ILE A 32 5.06 1.56 33.89
CA ILE A 32 3.93 2.40 34.29
C ILE A 32 3.24 2.96 33.05
N LYS A 33 4.01 3.43 32.04
CA LYS A 33 3.46 3.89 30.75
C LYS A 33 2.61 2.80 30.09
N THR A 34 3.13 1.57 30.04
CA THR A 34 2.45 0.40 29.46
C THR A 34 1.20 0.03 30.26
N SER A 35 1.26 0.08 31.59
CA SER A 35 0.10 -0.19 32.45
C SER A 35 -1.02 0.84 32.22
N ILE A 36 -0.68 2.12 32.13
CA ILE A 36 -1.65 3.19 31.80
C ILE A 36 -2.24 2.93 30.41
N MET A 37 -1.43 2.55 29.43
CA MET A 37 -1.91 2.23 28.08
C MET A 37 -2.86 1.03 28.04
N ASN A 38 -2.60 -0.02 28.83
CA ASN A 38 -3.50 -1.16 28.93
C ASN A 38 -4.85 -0.73 29.55
N VAL A 39 -4.84 0.15 30.55
CA VAL A 39 -6.08 0.71 31.11
C VAL A 39 -6.82 1.57 30.08
N ILE A 40 -6.10 2.35 29.26
CA ILE A 40 -6.70 3.10 28.14
C ILE A 40 -7.33 2.14 27.12
N HIS A 41 -6.63 1.05 26.78
CA HIS A 41 -7.12 0.00 25.87
C HIS A 41 -8.40 -0.66 26.39
N ASP A 42 -8.43 -1.05 27.67
CA ASP A 42 -9.62 -1.63 28.30
C ASP A 42 -10.77 -0.62 28.37
N SER A 43 -10.46 0.64 28.67
CA SER A 43 -11.44 1.73 28.72
C SER A 43 -12.11 1.97 27.36
N LEU A 44 -11.37 1.76 26.27
CA LEU A 44 -11.84 1.93 24.91
C LEU A 44 -12.89 0.88 24.51
N VAL A 45 -12.93 -0.30 25.13
CA VAL A 45 -14.00 -1.28 24.91
C VAL A 45 -15.37 -0.69 25.27
N PHE A 46 -15.41 0.26 26.21
CA PHE A 46 -16.64 0.85 26.74
C PHE A 46 -16.98 2.23 26.12
N ALA A 47 -16.08 2.83 25.35
CA ALA A 47 -16.33 4.11 24.68
C ALA A 47 -17.24 3.90 23.47
N ALA A 48 -18.41 4.54 23.46
CA ALA A 48 -19.40 4.36 22.40
C ALA A 48 -18.98 5.10 21.11
N PRO A 49 -19.00 4.45 19.93
CA PRO A 49 -18.57 5.05 18.66
C PRO A 49 -19.48 6.18 18.13
N ASN A 50 -20.62 6.44 18.77
CA ASN A 50 -21.67 7.33 18.25
C ASN A 50 -21.75 8.71 18.93
N THR A 51 -20.86 9.02 19.88
CA THR A 51 -20.86 10.35 20.50
C THR A 51 -20.04 11.30 19.64
N GLY A 52 -20.66 12.37 19.13
CA GLY A 52 -20.09 13.40 18.24
C GLY A 52 -18.95 14.23 18.83
N VAL A 53 -17.89 13.59 19.30
CA VAL A 53 -16.72 14.16 19.97
C VAL A 53 -15.48 14.02 19.08
N GLY A 54 -15.65 14.26 17.78
CA GLY A 54 -14.59 14.05 16.78
C GLY A 54 -13.29 14.81 17.07
N SER A 55 -13.38 16.02 17.63
CA SER A 55 -12.21 16.87 17.94
C SER A 55 -11.37 16.37 19.11
N THR A 56 -12.00 15.99 20.24
CA THR A 56 -11.26 15.44 21.40
C THR A 56 -10.64 14.09 21.08
N MET A 57 -11.33 13.29 20.26
CA MET A 57 -10.85 11.99 19.80
C MET A 57 -9.59 12.10 18.92
N LEU A 58 -9.59 12.99 17.93
CA LEU A 58 -8.40 13.26 17.12
C LEU A 58 -7.26 13.87 17.94
N GLY A 59 -7.59 14.70 18.93
CA GLY A 59 -6.62 15.19 19.92
C GLY A 59 -5.96 14.05 20.69
N GLY A 60 -6.72 13.05 21.16
CA GLY A 60 -6.18 11.86 21.81
C GLY A 60 -5.25 11.04 20.92
N ILE A 61 -5.62 10.82 19.66
CA ILE A 61 -4.78 10.11 18.69
C ILE A 61 -3.48 10.87 18.41
N THR A 62 -3.55 12.18 18.24
CA THR A 62 -2.36 13.03 18.02
C THR A 62 -1.39 12.90 19.20
N ARG A 63 -1.91 12.95 20.43
CA ARG A 63 -1.12 12.77 21.66
C ARG A 63 -0.49 11.38 21.74
N LEU A 64 -1.23 10.33 21.38
CA LEU A 64 -0.68 8.96 21.31
C LEU A 64 0.44 8.82 20.27
N LEU A 65 0.31 9.47 19.11
CA LEU A 65 1.37 9.50 18.10
C LEU A 65 2.61 10.29 18.57
N GLU A 66 2.42 11.37 19.32
CA GLU A 66 3.52 12.08 19.99
C GLU A 66 4.20 11.21 21.05
N CYS A 67 3.42 10.48 21.85
CA CYS A 67 3.94 9.50 22.82
C CYS A 67 4.82 8.44 22.13
N LEU A 68 4.32 7.91 21.01
CA LEU A 68 5.02 6.92 20.20
C LEU A 68 6.33 7.50 19.66
N LYS A 69 6.30 8.70 19.06
CA LYS A 69 7.49 9.39 18.55
C LYS A 69 8.55 9.61 19.65
N LYS A 70 8.15 10.04 20.84
CA LYS A 70 9.05 10.21 22.00
C LYS A 70 9.66 8.87 22.43
N SER A 71 8.88 7.79 22.49
CA SER A 71 9.39 6.45 22.84
C SER A 71 10.49 5.99 21.86
N PHE A 72 10.31 6.21 20.55
CA PHE A 72 11.34 5.91 19.54
C PHE A 72 12.62 6.73 19.74
N GLN A 73 12.51 8.02 20.07
CA GLN A 73 13.66 8.86 20.38
C GLN A 73 14.40 8.41 21.65
N ILE A 74 13.67 7.96 22.67
CA ILE A 74 14.24 7.44 23.92
C ILE A 74 14.97 6.11 23.66
N ALA A 75 14.37 5.19 22.90
CA ALA A 75 14.98 3.93 22.52
C ALA A 75 16.28 4.14 21.71
N SER A 76 16.26 5.09 20.77
CA SER A 76 17.45 5.46 19.98
C SER A 76 18.63 5.92 20.85
N ARG A 77 18.38 6.72 21.89
CA ARG A 77 19.42 7.19 22.84
C ARG A 77 19.95 6.07 23.75
N ARG A 78 19.26 4.93 23.84
CA ARG A 78 19.51 3.87 24.83
C ARG A 78 19.98 2.56 24.24
N SER A 79 20.37 2.52 22.96
CA SER A 79 20.71 1.30 22.19
C SER A 79 21.85 0.43 22.77
N ARG A 80 22.42 0.81 23.92
CA ARG A 80 23.41 0.04 24.70
C ARG A 80 22.79 -0.87 25.77
N THR A 81 21.46 -0.85 25.99
CA THR A 81 20.79 -1.65 27.04
C THR A 81 19.59 -2.47 26.51
N PRO A 82 19.77 -3.78 26.20
CA PRO A 82 18.75 -4.60 25.53
C PRO A 82 17.42 -4.73 26.29
N SER A 83 17.44 -4.77 27.63
CA SER A 83 16.23 -4.94 28.46
C SER A 83 15.33 -3.70 28.47
N LYS A 84 15.91 -2.49 28.40
CA LYS A 84 15.14 -1.24 28.34
C LYS A 84 14.53 -1.02 26.96
N ASP A 85 15.19 -1.51 25.91
CA ASP A 85 14.68 -1.46 24.54
C ASP A 85 13.45 -2.37 24.35
N GLN A 86 13.42 -3.56 24.99
CA GLN A 86 12.25 -4.44 24.96
C GLN A 86 11.02 -3.81 25.64
N ASN A 87 11.20 -3.15 26.79
CA ASN A 87 10.08 -2.49 27.47
C ASN A 87 9.51 -1.34 26.64
N GLU A 88 10.37 -0.57 25.95
CA GLU A 88 9.91 0.49 25.04
C GLU A 88 9.20 -0.09 23.81
N GLN A 89 9.65 -1.22 23.26
CA GLN A 89 8.93 -1.92 22.18
C GLN A 89 7.54 -2.41 22.62
N GLN A 90 7.42 -2.92 23.85
CA GLN A 90 6.12 -3.31 24.41
C GLN A 90 5.18 -2.12 24.53
N PHE A 91 5.69 -0.99 25.03
CA PHE A 91 4.92 0.25 25.09
C PHE A 91 4.48 0.73 23.69
N GLN A 92 5.40 0.74 22.71
CA GLN A 92 5.11 1.10 21.33
C GLN A 92 4.00 0.22 20.75
N THR A 93 4.10 -1.09 20.97
CA THR A 93 3.08 -2.07 20.53
C THR A 93 1.73 -1.81 21.19
N ALA A 94 1.71 -1.51 22.50
CA ALA A 94 0.47 -1.19 23.22
C ALA A 94 -0.20 0.07 22.65
N VAL A 95 0.57 1.12 22.34
CA VAL A 95 0.06 2.35 21.71
C VAL A 95 -0.54 2.07 20.34
N ILE A 96 0.14 1.28 19.50
CA ILE A 96 -0.37 0.92 18.17
C ILE A 96 -1.68 0.14 18.28
N ASN A 97 -1.73 -0.88 19.15
CA ASN A 97 -2.94 -1.69 19.35
C ASN A 97 -4.12 -0.83 19.76
N VAL A 98 -3.91 0.15 20.65
CA VAL A 98 -4.95 1.12 21.01
C VAL A 98 -5.41 1.91 19.80
N ILE A 99 -4.50 2.49 19.00
CA ILE A 99 -4.87 3.27 17.81
C ILE A 99 -5.63 2.41 16.80
N GLU A 100 -5.17 1.19 16.54
CA GLU A 100 -5.78 0.27 15.59
C GLU A 100 -7.19 -0.16 16.02
N ASP A 101 -7.34 -0.61 17.27
CA ASP A 101 -8.63 -1.09 17.80
C ASP A 101 -9.61 0.08 17.97
N PHE A 102 -9.08 1.30 18.19
CA PHE A 102 -9.85 2.53 18.18
C PHE A 102 -10.42 2.77 16.78
N ALA A 103 -9.55 2.82 15.76
CA ALA A 103 -9.93 3.09 14.38
C ALA A 103 -10.90 2.05 13.80
N GLU A 104 -10.75 0.77 14.18
CA GLU A 104 -11.63 -0.31 13.74
C GLU A 104 -13.11 -0.08 14.14
N LYS A 105 -13.34 0.42 15.36
CA LYS A 105 -14.67 0.61 15.96
C LYS A 105 -15.41 1.83 15.43
N LEU A 106 -14.71 2.82 14.87
CA LEU A 106 -15.33 4.09 14.43
C LEU A 106 -16.02 3.99 13.07
N PRO A 107 -16.96 4.90 12.74
CA PRO A 107 -17.41 5.11 11.37
C PRO A 107 -16.26 5.44 10.40
N ASP A 108 -16.43 5.13 9.12
CA ASP A 108 -15.37 5.26 8.11
C ASP A 108 -14.80 6.69 8.02
N PHE A 109 -15.63 7.72 8.13
CA PHE A 109 -15.15 9.11 8.09
C PHE A 109 -14.17 9.45 9.22
N GLN A 110 -14.38 8.90 10.41
CA GLN A 110 -13.49 9.14 11.55
C GLN A 110 -12.23 8.29 11.48
N MET A 111 -12.36 7.03 11.03
CA MET A 111 -11.20 6.19 10.71
C MET A 111 -10.29 6.90 9.70
N MET A 112 -10.89 7.57 8.70
CA MET A 112 -10.15 8.32 7.71
C MET A 112 -9.40 9.54 8.29
N GLU A 113 -10.00 10.26 9.23
CA GLU A 113 -9.32 11.35 9.94
C GLU A 113 -8.18 10.83 10.84
N ILE A 114 -8.29 9.61 11.41
CA ILE A 114 -7.18 8.96 12.12
C ILE A 114 -6.04 8.62 11.16
N ILE A 115 -6.33 7.98 10.04
CA ILE A 115 -5.31 7.69 9.00
C ILE A 115 -4.65 8.99 8.56
N LYS A 116 -5.41 10.08 8.43
CA LYS A 116 -4.87 11.40 8.12
C LYS A 116 -3.93 11.92 9.19
N CYS A 117 -4.29 11.83 10.46
CA CYS A 117 -3.43 12.18 11.58
C CYS A 117 -2.10 11.38 11.56
N ILE A 118 -2.17 10.08 11.25
CA ILE A 118 -1.00 9.21 11.11
C ILE A 118 -0.12 9.67 9.93
N VAL A 119 -0.71 9.93 8.76
CA VAL A 119 0.01 10.40 7.56
C VAL A 119 0.68 11.75 7.82
N THR A 120 0.01 12.68 8.50
CA THR A 120 0.62 13.98 8.88
C THR A 120 1.74 13.85 9.91
N SER A 121 1.76 12.75 10.65
CA SER A 121 2.81 12.43 11.62
C SER A 121 4.00 11.69 11.02
N LEU A 122 3.90 11.27 9.75
CA LEU A 122 5.03 10.66 9.04
C LEU A 122 6.17 11.67 8.98
N PRO A 123 7.42 11.26 9.23
CA PRO A 123 8.58 12.11 8.99
C PRO A 123 8.69 12.33 7.48
N ILE A 124 8.09 13.42 6.98
CA ILE A 124 8.10 13.77 5.56
C ILE A 124 9.56 13.89 5.14
N TYR A 125 9.93 13.12 4.12
CA TYR A 125 11.24 13.10 3.48
C TYR A 125 11.62 14.50 2.96
N HIS A 126 12.16 15.36 3.82
CA HIS A 126 12.86 16.57 3.42
C HIS A 126 14.35 16.46 3.74
N GLN A 127 15.08 16.30 2.64
CA GLN A 127 16.44 16.76 2.31
C GLN A 127 17.11 17.69 3.32
N SER A 128 18.33 17.34 3.70
CA SER A 128 19.53 18.07 3.27
C SER A 128 20.73 17.35 3.84
N ILE A 129 21.84 17.50 3.14
CA ILE A 129 23.19 17.18 3.57
C ILE A 129 23.43 17.88 4.91
N GLN A 130 23.04 17.25 6.02
CA GLN A 130 23.47 17.59 7.35
C GLN A 130 23.79 16.26 8.02
N GLU A 131 25.01 16.19 8.52
CA GLU A 131 25.67 15.04 9.12
C GLU A 131 24.73 14.28 10.07
N LYS A 132 24.03 13.27 9.55
CA LYS A 132 23.22 12.37 10.36
C LYS A 132 24.13 11.29 10.90
N THR A 133 24.20 11.19 12.22
CA THR A 133 24.62 9.94 12.85
C THR A 133 23.69 8.82 12.36
N LYS A 134 24.28 7.70 11.94
CA LYS A 134 23.58 6.53 11.34
C LYS A 134 22.39 6.05 12.18
N ASP A 135 22.48 6.18 13.50
CA ASP A 135 21.45 5.78 14.45
C ASP A 135 20.14 6.60 14.35
N SER A 136 20.24 7.87 13.93
CA SER A 136 19.08 8.77 13.80
C SER A 136 18.27 8.53 12.53
N SER A 137 18.92 8.12 11.43
CA SER A 137 18.24 7.76 10.19
C SER A 137 17.46 6.44 10.36
N ASP A 138 18.07 5.45 11.01
CA ASP A 138 17.46 4.13 11.19
C ASP A 138 16.25 4.18 12.12
N THR A 139 16.30 5.02 13.15
CA THR A 139 15.17 5.23 14.06
C THR A 139 13.98 5.87 13.34
N ASN A 140 14.24 6.89 12.51
CA ASN A 140 13.20 7.56 11.73
C ASN A 140 12.57 6.61 10.70
N LEU A 141 13.38 5.77 10.06
CA LEU A 141 12.89 4.75 9.15
C LEU A 141 12.00 3.72 9.86
N LYS A 142 12.43 3.20 11.02
CA LYS A 142 11.62 2.27 11.83
C LYS A 142 10.29 2.88 12.25
N PHE A 143 10.30 4.15 12.68
CA PHE A 143 9.08 4.88 13.03
C PHE A 143 8.16 5.07 11.82
N GLN A 144 8.71 5.45 10.66
CA GLN A 144 7.96 5.58 9.41
C GLN A 144 7.31 4.25 8.99
N LEU A 145 8.07 3.15 9.00
CA LEU A 145 7.58 1.82 8.67
C LEU A 145 6.48 1.38 9.63
N LEU A 146 6.62 1.69 10.91
CA LEU A 146 5.61 1.39 11.93
C LEU A 146 4.28 2.09 11.62
N LEU A 147 4.32 3.40 11.36
CA LEU A 147 3.12 4.18 11.06
C LEU A 147 2.44 3.71 9.76
N LEU A 148 3.22 3.37 8.73
CA LEU A 148 2.68 2.82 7.49
C LEU A 148 2.02 1.45 7.72
N LYS A 149 2.65 0.57 8.50
CA LYS A 149 2.06 -0.73 8.89
C LYS A 149 0.78 -0.55 9.70
N THR A 150 0.73 0.45 10.59
CA THR A 150 -0.50 0.80 11.32
C THR A 150 -1.62 1.23 10.37
N ILE A 151 -1.34 2.07 9.37
CA ILE A 151 -2.34 2.44 8.34
C ILE A 151 -2.86 1.19 7.61
N GLN A 152 -1.94 0.33 7.17
CA GLN A 152 -2.28 -0.92 6.50
C GLN A 152 -3.17 -1.82 7.37
N ASN A 153 -2.79 -2.02 8.63
CA ASN A 153 -3.54 -2.83 9.59
C ASN A 153 -4.93 -2.28 9.88
N ILE A 154 -5.08 -0.96 10.05
CA ILE A 154 -6.39 -0.32 10.24
C ILE A 154 -7.31 -0.66 9.07
N ILE A 155 -6.83 -0.50 7.84
CA ILE A 155 -7.61 -0.78 6.62
C ILE A 155 -7.96 -2.27 6.55
N LEU A 156 -7.00 -3.17 6.82
CA LEU A 156 -7.22 -4.62 6.80
C LEU A 156 -8.23 -5.08 7.85
N LYS A 157 -8.07 -4.65 9.11
CA LYS A 157 -8.99 -4.96 10.21
C LYS A 157 -10.41 -4.50 9.86
N LYS A 158 -10.55 -3.28 9.32
CA LYS A 158 -11.84 -2.75 8.90
C LYS A 158 -12.52 -3.61 7.83
N ARG A 159 -11.76 -4.00 6.80
CA ARG A 159 -12.24 -4.84 5.70
C ARG A 159 -12.63 -6.24 6.18
N SER A 160 -11.83 -6.84 7.07
CA SER A 160 -12.15 -8.12 7.72
C SER A 160 -13.45 -8.06 8.52
N ARG A 161 -13.65 -6.99 9.30
CA ARG A 161 -14.90 -6.77 10.05
C ARG A 161 -16.11 -6.65 9.12
N GLN A 162 -16.01 -5.91 8.03
CA GLN A 162 -17.11 -5.80 7.05
C GLN A 162 -17.45 -7.15 6.40
N SER A 163 -16.45 -8.01 6.14
CA SER A 163 -16.66 -9.37 5.64
C SER A 163 -17.41 -10.28 6.65
N THR A 164 -17.13 -10.15 7.96
CA THR A 164 -17.83 -10.95 8.99
C THR A 164 -19.29 -10.50 9.22
N LEU A 165 -19.58 -9.20 9.11
CA LEU A 165 -20.97 -8.69 9.20
C LEU A 165 -21.83 -9.10 7.98
N THR A 166 -21.26 -9.15 6.78
CA THR A 166 -22.01 -9.55 5.57
C THR A 166 -22.36 -11.04 5.56
N ASN A 167 -21.58 -11.90 6.23
CA ASN A 167 -21.91 -13.32 6.38
C ASN A 167 -22.93 -13.61 7.50
N SER A 168 -23.13 -12.69 8.45
CA SER A 168 -24.11 -12.85 9.53
C SER A 168 -25.51 -12.27 9.19
N SER A 169 -25.61 -11.33 8.25
CA SER A 169 -26.89 -10.76 7.78
C SER A 169 -27.58 -11.51 6.62
N LYS A 170 -27.11 -12.70 6.23
CA LYS A 170 -27.71 -13.50 5.12
C LYS A 170 -29.09 -14.13 5.42
N VAL A 171 -29.73 -13.84 6.55
CA VAL A 171 -31.02 -14.48 6.93
C VAL A 171 -32.27 -13.67 6.54
N THR A 172 -32.16 -12.43 6.06
CA THR A 172 -33.37 -11.67 5.67
C THR A 172 -33.10 -10.73 4.51
N THR A 173 -33.38 -11.21 3.29
CA THR A 173 -34.39 -10.69 2.34
C THR A 173 -34.04 -11.15 0.92
N THR A 174 -34.91 -11.99 0.37
CA THR A 174 -35.02 -12.27 -1.06
C THR A 174 -35.35 -10.98 -1.83
N TYR A 175 -34.83 -10.87 -3.06
CA TYR A 175 -34.95 -9.76 -4.02
C TYR A 175 -33.93 -8.62 -3.87
N SER A 176 -32.74 -8.80 -4.46
CA SER A 176 -32.19 -7.93 -5.52
C SER A 176 -30.78 -8.39 -5.94
N SER A 177 -30.62 -8.61 -7.24
CA SER A 177 -29.40 -8.73 -8.06
C SER A 177 -28.07 -8.33 -7.42
N GLU A 178 -27.04 -9.19 -7.56
CA GLU A 178 -25.56 -9.05 -7.66
C GLU A 178 -24.77 -7.83 -7.14
N GLN A 179 -25.41 -6.73 -6.76
CA GLN A 179 -24.86 -5.57 -6.05
C GLN A 179 -24.57 -5.86 -4.55
N SER A 180 -24.96 -7.04 -4.05
CA SER A 180 -24.94 -7.40 -2.63
C SER A 180 -23.57 -7.83 -2.05
N ASN A 181 -22.54 -7.97 -2.89
CA ASN A 181 -21.15 -8.12 -2.44
C ASN A 181 -20.34 -6.81 -2.46
N GLU A 182 -20.95 -5.69 -2.86
CA GLU A 182 -20.26 -4.40 -2.91
C GLU A 182 -20.21 -3.77 -1.53
N ILE A 183 -19.07 -3.94 -0.87
CA ILE A 183 -18.78 -3.20 0.36
C ILE A 183 -18.84 -1.71 0.02
N THR A 184 -19.67 -1.00 0.79
CA THR A 184 -19.83 0.45 0.80
C THR A 184 -18.49 1.11 1.15
N SER A 185 -17.64 1.23 0.13
CA SER A 185 -16.80 2.36 -0.20
C SER A 185 -16.02 3.03 0.95
N THR A 186 -14.90 2.42 1.32
CA THR A 186 -13.80 3.11 2.00
C THR A 186 -13.21 4.25 1.16
N LEU A 187 -13.42 4.24 -0.17
CA LEU A 187 -12.89 5.24 -1.12
C LEU A 187 -13.77 6.48 -1.32
N THR A 188 -15.09 6.41 -1.20
CA THR A 188 -15.95 7.62 -1.24
C THR A 188 -15.67 8.54 -0.07
N THR A 189 -15.01 8.01 0.96
CA THR A 189 -14.68 8.72 2.19
C THR A 189 -13.16 8.97 2.31
N PHE A 190 -12.33 8.44 1.41
CA PHE A 190 -10.87 8.61 1.51
C PHE A 190 -10.47 10.03 1.08
N PRO A 191 -9.95 10.89 1.99
CA PRO A 191 -9.65 12.26 1.65
C PRO A 191 -8.56 12.33 0.58
N HIS A 192 -8.80 13.10 -0.47
CA HIS A 192 -7.80 13.44 -1.49
C HIS A 192 -6.44 13.86 -0.92
N GLN A 193 -6.45 14.47 0.26
CA GLN A 193 -5.28 14.94 1.00
C GLN A 193 -4.31 13.82 1.43
N LEU A 194 -4.74 12.56 1.43
CA LEU A 194 -3.92 11.41 1.80
C LEU A 194 -3.26 10.70 0.63
N PHE A 195 -3.84 10.83 -0.57
CA PHE A 195 -3.28 10.22 -1.77
C PHE A 195 -1.96 10.85 -2.14
N ASP A 196 -1.84 12.18 -2.05
CA ASP A 196 -0.63 12.89 -2.43
C ASP A 196 0.63 12.43 -1.67
N PRO A 197 0.63 12.36 -0.32
CA PRO A 197 1.76 11.83 0.43
C PRO A 197 2.08 10.37 0.08
N LEU A 198 1.07 9.50 -0.01
CA LEU A 198 1.25 8.08 -0.31
C LEU A 198 1.84 7.87 -1.72
N ILE A 199 1.28 8.55 -2.73
CA ILE A 199 1.76 8.49 -4.12
C ILE A 199 3.22 8.96 -4.20
N LYS A 200 3.60 10.04 -3.50
CA LYS A 200 4.99 10.49 -3.45
C LYS A 200 5.94 9.46 -2.81
N MET A 201 5.48 8.73 -1.78
CA MET A 201 6.28 7.69 -1.11
C MET A 201 6.45 6.40 -1.93
N MET A 202 5.71 6.23 -3.04
CA MET A 202 5.99 5.15 -3.99
C MET A 202 7.41 5.23 -4.56
N SER A 203 8.02 6.42 -4.55
CA SER A 203 9.40 6.66 -5.00
C SER A 203 10.40 6.79 -3.85
N ALA A 204 10.06 6.31 -2.65
CA ALA A 204 10.98 6.33 -1.51
C ALA A 204 12.25 5.51 -1.77
N SER A 205 13.38 5.93 -1.19
CA SER A 205 14.67 5.23 -1.35
C SER A 205 14.62 3.80 -0.80
N GLU A 206 13.90 3.59 0.31
CA GLU A 206 13.80 2.30 0.98
C GLU A 206 12.76 1.38 0.35
N SER A 207 13.17 0.16 0.00
CA SER A 207 12.30 -0.80 -0.70
C SER A 207 11.14 -1.29 0.16
N GLU A 208 11.33 -1.40 1.48
CA GLU A 208 10.27 -1.79 2.42
C GLU A 208 9.18 -0.70 2.52
N VAL A 209 9.58 0.59 2.55
CA VAL A 209 8.63 1.71 2.54
C VAL A 209 7.78 1.66 1.28
N ARG A 210 8.41 1.49 0.11
CA ARG A 210 7.70 1.38 -1.16
C ARG A 210 6.73 0.20 -1.16
N LEU A 211 7.15 -0.96 -0.64
CA LEU A 211 6.31 -2.16 -0.59
C LEU A 211 5.02 -1.89 0.20
N ILE A 212 5.14 -1.37 1.43
CA ILE A 212 3.96 -1.10 2.28
C ILE A 212 3.06 -0.04 1.64
N VAL A 213 3.63 1.00 1.05
CA VAL A 213 2.85 2.04 0.35
C VAL A 213 2.10 1.47 -0.85
N LEU A 214 2.73 0.63 -1.66
CA LEU A 214 2.07 -0.04 -2.78
C LEU A 214 0.93 -0.93 -2.28
N GLU A 215 1.13 -1.69 -1.19
CA GLU A 215 0.10 -2.53 -0.58
C GLU A 215 -1.05 -1.71 0.02
N ILE A 216 -0.76 -0.57 0.66
CA ILE A 216 -1.81 0.37 1.11
C ILE A 216 -2.61 0.85 -0.10
N LEU A 217 -1.95 1.30 -1.18
CA LEU A 217 -2.65 1.76 -2.38
C LEU A 217 -3.48 0.64 -3.01
N GLN A 218 -3.01 -0.61 -3.02
CA GLN A 218 -3.80 -1.75 -3.46
C GLN A 218 -5.04 -1.92 -2.58
N LEU A 219 -4.90 -1.87 -1.25
CA LEU A 219 -6.02 -1.95 -0.31
C LEU A 219 -6.99 -0.77 -0.42
N LEU A 220 -6.57 0.34 -1.02
CA LEU A 220 -7.48 1.45 -1.29
C LEU A 220 -8.20 1.21 -2.61
N VAL A 221 -7.48 0.89 -3.69
CA VAL A 221 -8.02 0.72 -5.04
C VAL A 221 -8.88 -0.54 -5.16
N ASP A 222 -8.46 -1.66 -4.58
CA ASP A 222 -9.12 -2.96 -4.74
C ASP A 222 -10.47 -2.96 -4.04
N ARG A 223 -11.57 -2.75 -4.77
CA ARG A 223 -12.93 -2.76 -4.20
C ARG A 223 -13.57 -4.14 -4.19
N ARG A 224 -13.09 -5.02 -5.08
CA ARG A 224 -13.69 -6.31 -5.37
C ARG A 224 -12.89 -7.50 -4.82
N TYR A 225 -11.83 -7.21 -4.05
CA TYR A 225 -10.96 -8.22 -3.46
C TYR A 225 -10.25 -9.07 -4.53
N TYR A 226 -9.75 -8.41 -5.58
CA TYR A 226 -8.99 -9.04 -6.66
C TYR A 226 -7.49 -9.08 -6.41
N ALA A 227 -6.98 -8.40 -5.38
CA ALA A 227 -5.55 -8.42 -5.04
C ALA A 227 -5.02 -9.85 -4.91
N ASP A 228 -5.75 -10.75 -4.25
CA ASP A 228 -5.35 -12.16 -4.09
C ASP A 228 -5.20 -12.91 -5.42
N LYS A 229 -6.02 -12.55 -6.42
CA LYS A 229 -5.96 -13.15 -7.77
C LYS A 229 -4.85 -12.54 -8.63
N LEU A 230 -4.46 -11.30 -8.33
CA LEU A 230 -3.51 -10.48 -9.08
C LEU A 230 -2.12 -10.37 -8.42
N CYS A 231 -1.91 -10.99 -7.26
CA CYS A 231 -0.67 -10.91 -6.48
C CYS A 231 0.53 -11.63 -7.12
N LYS A 232 0.33 -12.40 -8.20
CA LYS A 232 1.38 -13.15 -8.89
C LYS A 232 1.54 -12.68 -10.32
N ILE A 233 2.77 -12.28 -10.67
CA ILE A 233 3.18 -12.01 -12.05
C ILE A 233 3.25 -13.34 -12.81
N ARG A 234 2.34 -13.53 -13.78
CA ARG A 234 2.26 -14.74 -14.62
C ARG A 234 1.67 -14.40 -15.99
N ILE A 235 1.85 -15.31 -16.95
CA ILE A 235 1.25 -15.22 -18.29
C ILE A 235 0.14 -16.29 -18.37
N PRO A 236 -1.09 -15.96 -17.98
CA PRO A 236 -2.22 -16.86 -18.14
C PRO A 236 -2.55 -17.05 -19.62
N LYS A 237 -2.86 -18.29 -20.02
CA LYS A 237 -3.34 -18.60 -21.37
C LYS A 237 -4.80 -18.23 -21.57
N ASP A 238 -5.58 -18.26 -20.49
CA ASP A 238 -7.02 -17.95 -20.45
C ASP A 238 -7.35 -17.17 -19.17
N ILE A 239 -8.14 -16.10 -19.31
CA ILE A 239 -8.61 -15.24 -18.19
C ILE A 239 -9.52 -16.02 -17.26
N SER A 240 -10.23 -17.02 -17.77
CA SER A 240 -11.11 -17.87 -16.97
C SER A 240 -10.36 -18.51 -15.80
N GLN A 241 -9.04 -18.72 -15.95
CA GLN A 241 -8.15 -19.24 -14.90
C GLN A 241 -7.90 -18.25 -13.74
N LEU A 242 -8.20 -16.96 -13.94
CA LEU A 242 -8.04 -15.92 -12.93
C LEU A 242 -9.32 -15.67 -12.13
N GLY A 243 -10.48 -16.14 -12.61
CA GLY A 243 -11.77 -15.87 -11.97
C GLY A 243 -12.08 -14.38 -11.86
N LEU A 244 -11.65 -13.58 -12.83
CA LEU A 244 -11.98 -12.16 -12.96
C LEU A 244 -13.35 -12.02 -13.64
N PRO A 245 -14.10 -10.93 -13.38
CA PRO A 245 -15.42 -10.74 -13.95
C PRO A 245 -15.33 -10.63 -15.47
N THR A 246 -16.15 -11.40 -16.17
CA THR A 246 -16.23 -11.41 -17.63
C THR A 246 -16.98 -10.18 -18.17
N GLU A 247 -17.82 -9.56 -17.35
CA GLU A 247 -18.58 -8.37 -17.71
C GLU A 247 -17.85 -7.08 -17.31
N THR A 248 -17.56 -6.25 -18.33
CA THR A 248 -16.99 -4.92 -18.17
C THR A 248 -18.04 -3.97 -17.58
N ARG A 249 -17.99 -3.77 -16.26
CA ARG A 249 -18.87 -2.80 -15.60
C ARG A 249 -18.51 -1.37 -16.03
N LYS A 250 -19.50 -0.54 -16.32
CA LYS A 250 -19.31 0.91 -16.52
C LYS A 250 -18.49 1.54 -15.38
N SER A 251 -17.47 2.31 -15.75
CA SER A 251 -16.64 3.12 -14.86
C SER A 251 -17.51 4.03 -13.99
N ARG A 252 -17.25 4.07 -12.68
CA ARG A 252 -17.98 4.96 -11.78
C ARG A 252 -17.46 6.39 -11.93
N LEU A 253 -18.34 7.39 -11.82
CA LEU A 253 -17.96 8.80 -11.93
C LEU A 253 -16.85 9.20 -10.96
N PHE A 254 -16.85 8.64 -9.74
CA PHE A 254 -15.80 8.89 -8.75
C PHE A 254 -14.44 8.34 -9.20
N ASP A 255 -14.41 7.18 -9.85
CA ASP A 255 -13.18 6.53 -10.30
C ASP A 255 -12.60 7.27 -11.51
N ILE A 256 -13.47 7.70 -12.43
CA ILE A 256 -13.09 8.60 -13.53
C ILE A 256 -12.53 9.92 -12.97
N ALA A 257 -13.21 10.55 -12.01
CA ALA A 257 -12.76 11.80 -11.40
C ALA A 257 -11.42 11.64 -10.66
N PHE A 258 -11.23 10.49 -9.98
CA PHE A 258 -9.97 10.13 -9.35
C PHE A 258 -8.85 10.01 -10.38
N MET A 259 -9.07 9.24 -11.45
CA MET A 259 -8.07 9.06 -12.53
C MET A 259 -7.75 10.38 -13.22
N LYS A 260 -8.75 11.23 -13.48
CA LYS A 260 -8.51 12.58 -14.03
C LYS A 260 -7.68 13.47 -13.12
N LYS A 261 -7.84 13.35 -11.80
CA LYS A 261 -7.15 14.19 -10.82
C LYS A 261 -5.75 13.69 -10.48
N PHE A 262 -5.57 12.38 -10.30
CA PHE A 262 -4.32 11.79 -9.82
C PHE A 262 -3.60 10.92 -10.84
N GLY A 263 -4.23 10.57 -11.97
CA GLY A 263 -3.69 9.61 -12.94
C GLY A 263 -2.29 9.99 -13.43
N HIS A 264 -2.07 11.25 -13.84
CA HIS A 264 -0.75 11.71 -14.27
C HIS A 264 0.32 11.58 -13.17
N GLN A 265 0.00 12.03 -11.94
CA GLN A 265 0.93 11.94 -10.81
C GLN A 265 1.21 10.49 -10.43
N PHE A 266 0.17 9.65 -10.46
CA PHE A 266 0.26 8.22 -10.21
C PHE A 266 1.18 7.55 -11.22
N CYS A 267 0.95 7.73 -12.52
CA CYS A 267 1.83 7.21 -13.58
C CYS A 267 3.26 7.74 -13.43
N SER A 268 3.45 9.02 -13.14
CA SER A 268 4.78 9.62 -12.94
C SER A 268 5.53 8.99 -11.76
N GLN A 269 4.86 8.75 -10.62
CA GLN A 269 5.49 8.11 -9.47
C GLN A 269 5.67 6.61 -9.66
N LEU A 270 4.76 5.95 -10.37
CA LEU A 270 4.88 4.54 -10.72
C LEU A 270 6.08 4.31 -11.67
N TYR A 271 6.26 5.18 -12.67
CA TYR A 271 7.42 5.18 -13.56
C TYR A 271 8.72 5.23 -12.75
N LYS A 272 8.83 6.19 -11.83
CA LYS A 272 9.98 6.32 -10.92
C LYS A 272 10.14 5.07 -10.05
N CYS A 273 9.05 4.58 -9.45
CA CYS A 273 9.04 3.40 -8.60
C CYS A 273 9.62 2.17 -9.30
N ILE A 274 9.22 1.91 -10.55
CA ILE A 274 9.68 0.77 -11.35
C ILE A 274 11.19 0.82 -11.60
N LEU A 275 11.72 2.02 -11.87
CA LEU A 275 13.12 2.23 -12.25
C LEU A 275 14.10 2.29 -11.08
N ILE A 276 13.63 2.21 -9.83
CA ILE A 276 14.52 2.21 -8.67
C ILE A 276 15.29 0.87 -8.57
N GLU A 277 16.61 0.97 -8.39
CA GLU A 277 17.55 -0.16 -8.42
C GLU A 277 17.35 -1.19 -7.30
N ASN A 278 16.98 -0.76 -6.09
CA ASN A 278 16.84 -1.67 -4.96
C ASN A 278 15.43 -2.32 -4.86
N ASN A 279 14.67 -2.37 -5.95
CA ASN A 279 13.42 -3.12 -6.00
C ASN A 279 13.65 -4.61 -5.79
N THR A 280 12.93 -5.19 -4.83
CA THR A 280 12.90 -6.63 -4.61
C THR A 280 11.80 -7.28 -5.44
N LYS A 281 11.79 -8.62 -5.50
CA LYS A 281 10.69 -9.37 -6.13
C LYS A 281 9.32 -8.97 -5.56
N LYS A 282 9.23 -8.75 -4.24
CA LYS A 282 7.99 -8.31 -3.57
C LYS A 282 7.51 -6.96 -4.09
N ASN A 283 8.43 -6.01 -4.34
CA ASN A 283 8.08 -4.72 -4.92
C ASN A 283 7.48 -4.89 -6.31
N PHE A 284 8.07 -5.72 -7.17
CA PHE A 284 7.52 -5.98 -8.51
C PHE A 284 6.13 -6.64 -8.46
N TYR A 285 5.91 -7.62 -7.56
CA TYR A 285 4.58 -8.21 -7.37
C TYR A 285 3.54 -7.17 -6.94
N ALA A 286 3.92 -6.27 -6.01
CA ALA A 286 3.05 -5.21 -5.55
C ALA A 286 2.76 -4.15 -6.64
N ILE A 287 3.77 -3.78 -7.44
CA ILE A 287 3.62 -2.91 -8.62
C ILE A 287 2.64 -3.54 -9.61
N TYR A 288 2.85 -4.83 -9.96
CA TYR A 288 1.97 -5.55 -10.87
C TYR A 288 0.53 -5.58 -10.38
N CYS A 289 0.32 -5.96 -9.11
CA CYS A 289 -1.01 -6.01 -8.52
C CYS A 289 -1.70 -4.65 -8.62
N LEU A 290 -1.02 -3.58 -8.22
CA LEU A 290 -1.57 -2.23 -8.25
C LEU A 290 -1.90 -1.76 -9.68
N MET A 291 -1.02 -2.01 -10.65
CA MET A 291 -1.26 -1.69 -12.07
C MET A 291 -2.53 -2.36 -12.60
N ASN A 292 -2.70 -3.66 -12.31
CA ASN A 292 -3.88 -4.40 -12.75
C ASN A 292 -5.15 -3.93 -12.06
N LEU A 293 -5.10 -3.67 -10.74
CA LEU A 293 -6.23 -3.16 -9.99
C LEU A 293 -6.69 -1.80 -10.53
N VAL A 294 -5.77 -0.88 -10.80
CA VAL A 294 -6.11 0.44 -11.37
C VAL A 294 -6.79 0.28 -12.72
N THR A 295 -6.26 -0.56 -13.62
CA THR A 295 -6.88 -0.79 -14.94
C THR A 295 -8.27 -1.42 -14.82
N ILE A 296 -8.42 -2.46 -13.99
CA ILE A 296 -9.67 -3.21 -13.83
C ILE A 296 -10.74 -2.39 -13.11
N GLU A 297 -10.38 -1.53 -12.16
CA GLU A 297 -11.31 -0.65 -11.42
C GLU A 297 -11.66 0.62 -12.20
N ALA A 298 -10.73 1.18 -12.98
CA ALA A 298 -11.03 2.32 -13.85
C ALA A 298 -11.93 1.90 -15.02
N ASN A 299 -11.66 0.75 -15.64
CA ASN A 299 -12.39 0.18 -16.79
C ASN A 299 -12.74 1.20 -17.90
N ASP A 300 -11.81 2.09 -18.21
CA ASP A 300 -11.98 3.19 -19.17
C ASP A 300 -11.00 2.99 -20.35
N GLN A 301 -11.44 3.31 -21.57
CA GLN A 301 -10.62 3.11 -22.78
C GLN A 301 -9.47 4.12 -22.89
N ASP A 302 -9.65 5.35 -22.41
CA ASP A 302 -8.58 6.36 -22.41
C ASP A 302 -7.47 5.90 -21.45
N VAL A 303 -7.86 5.36 -20.30
CA VAL A 303 -6.92 4.77 -19.33
C VAL A 303 -6.16 3.60 -19.94
N LEU A 304 -6.79 2.77 -20.78
CA LEU A 304 -6.11 1.67 -21.47
C LEU A 304 -5.01 2.19 -22.40
N VAL A 305 -5.28 3.21 -23.19
CA VAL A 305 -4.32 3.82 -24.12
C VAL A 305 -3.14 4.43 -23.35
N ASP A 306 -3.42 5.18 -22.29
CA ASP A 306 -2.40 5.78 -21.44
C ASP A 306 -1.48 4.72 -20.81
N VAL A 307 -2.07 3.61 -20.36
CA VAL A 307 -1.37 2.49 -19.74
C VAL A 307 -0.46 1.75 -20.73
N ILE A 308 -0.91 1.59 -21.98
CA ILE A 308 -0.10 1.02 -23.06
C ILE A 308 1.13 1.91 -23.32
N HIS A 309 0.91 3.21 -23.52
CA HIS A 309 1.99 4.18 -23.72
C HIS A 309 2.98 4.18 -22.55
N PHE A 310 2.48 4.21 -21.32
CA PHE A 310 3.28 4.12 -20.11
C PHE A 310 4.23 2.90 -20.13
N CYS A 311 3.72 1.72 -20.49
CA CYS A 311 4.54 0.50 -20.54
C CYS A 311 5.62 0.56 -21.64
N LEU A 312 5.29 1.14 -22.80
CA LEU A 312 6.24 1.34 -23.89
C LEU A 312 7.32 2.37 -23.51
N GLU A 313 6.96 3.43 -22.79
CA GLU A 313 7.90 4.41 -22.24
C GLU A 313 8.86 3.77 -21.24
N VAL A 314 8.34 2.96 -20.30
CA VAL A 314 9.17 2.21 -19.35
C VAL A 314 10.14 1.27 -20.09
N GLN A 315 9.65 0.52 -21.09
CA GLN A 315 10.51 -0.37 -21.89
C GLN A 315 11.61 0.41 -22.61
N SER A 316 11.25 1.54 -23.23
CA SER A 316 12.19 2.39 -23.95
C SER A 316 13.26 2.99 -23.03
N ALA A 317 12.87 3.38 -21.82
CA ALA A 317 13.78 3.92 -20.81
C ALA A 317 14.80 2.89 -20.34
N ILE A 318 14.38 1.66 -20.01
CA ILE A 318 15.31 0.63 -19.54
C ILE A 318 16.27 0.16 -20.65
N ILE A 319 15.86 0.19 -21.92
CA ILE A 319 16.74 -0.13 -23.06
C ILE A 319 17.83 0.94 -23.17
N LYS A 320 17.46 2.22 -23.18
CA LYS A 320 18.43 3.33 -23.23
C LYS A 320 19.42 3.29 -22.06
N MET A 321 18.94 3.01 -20.85
CA MET A 321 19.79 2.89 -19.67
C MET A 321 20.81 1.74 -19.78
N MET A 322 20.46 0.67 -20.49
CA MET A 322 21.34 -0.47 -20.74
C MET A 322 22.35 -0.16 -21.85
N ASP A 323 21.91 0.46 -22.95
CA ASP A 323 22.76 0.77 -24.10
C ASP A 323 23.82 1.84 -23.79
N GLU A 324 23.50 2.79 -22.90
CA GLU A 324 24.39 3.87 -22.48
C GLU A 324 25.30 3.50 -21.29
N ASP A 325 25.33 2.22 -20.88
CA ASP A 325 26.12 1.71 -19.74
C ASP A 325 25.98 2.54 -18.45
N GLN A 326 24.82 3.18 -18.23
CA GLN A 326 24.65 4.12 -17.12
C GLN A 326 24.67 3.45 -15.72
N GLN A 327 24.86 2.13 -15.62
CA GLN A 327 24.89 1.30 -14.39
C GLN A 327 23.81 1.61 -13.32
N LYS A 328 22.71 2.27 -13.69
CA LYS A 328 21.64 2.67 -12.76
C LYS A 328 20.67 1.55 -12.41
N LEU A 329 20.66 0.47 -13.19
CA LEU A 329 19.70 -0.63 -13.05
C LEU A 329 20.41 -1.97 -13.12
N SER A 330 20.20 -2.81 -12.10
CA SER A 330 20.73 -4.17 -12.09
C SER A 330 20.15 -5.01 -13.24
N LYS A 331 20.93 -5.97 -13.74
CA LYS A 331 20.50 -6.90 -14.79
C LYS A 331 19.26 -7.70 -14.39
N ILE A 332 19.16 -8.05 -13.11
CA ILE A 332 18.00 -8.76 -12.56
C ILE A 332 16.75 -7.88 -12.64
N ASN A 333 16.84 -6.61 -12.25
CA ASN A 333 15.70 -5.70 -12.35
C ASN A 333 15.33 -5.42 -13.80
N TYR A 334 16.31 -5.31 -14.69
CA TYR A 334 16.06 -5.19 -16.13
C TYR A 334 15.18 -6.34 -16.65
N HIS A 335 15.53 -7.60 -16.31
CA HIS A 335 14.71 -8.76 -16.64
C HIS A 335 13.33 -8.73 -15.99
N CYS A 336 13.26 -8.36 -14.71
CA CYS A 336 12.00 -8.27 -13.96
C CYS A 336 11.04 -7.24 -14.57
N ILE A 337 11.54 -6.09 -15.05
CA ILE A 337 10.71 -5.05 -15.67
C ILE A 337 10.16 -5.53 -17.02
N HIS A 338 10.97 -6.17 -17.86
CA HIS A 338 10.46 -6.77 -19.11
C HIS A 338 9.40 -7.84 -18.85
N ALA A 339 9.61 -8.68 -17.84
CA ALA A 339 8.67 -9.72 -17.44
C ALA A 339 7.37 -9.13 -16.86
N LEU A 340 7.47 -8.06 -16.08
CA LEU A 340 6.35 -7.28 -15.57
C LEU A 340 5.49 -6.74 -16.72
N ILE A 341 6.11 -6.07 -17.69
CA ILE A 341 5.42 -5.50 -18.87
C ILE A 341 4.73 -6.60 -19.67
N ALA A 342 5.40 -7.73 -19.94
CA ALA A 342 4.79 -8.84 -20.68
C ALA A 342 3.59 -9.45 -19.96
N ALA A 343 3.69 -9.70 -18.66
CA ALA A 343 2.57 -10.23 -17.88
C ALA A 343 1.40 -9.25 -17.83
N TYR A 344 1.68 -7.96 -17.81
CA TYR A 344 0.67 -6.91 -17.76
C TYR A 344 -0.05 -6.72 -19.10
N PHE A 345 0.69 -6.61 -20.20
CA PHE A 345 0.11 -6.61 -21.54
C PHE A 345 -0.66 -7.88 -21.84
N ASN A 346 -0.18 -9.05 -21.39
CA ASN A 346 -0.95 -10.28 -21.50
C ASN A 346 -2.30 -10.14 -20.79
N LEU A 347 -2.32 -9.71 -19.52
CA LEU A 347 -3.59 -9.57 -18.80
C LEU A 347 -4.55 -8.60 -19.50
N ILE A 348 -4.07 -7.40 -19.85
CA ILE A 348 -4.86 -6.37 -20.52
C ILE A 348 -5.41 -6.86 -21.85
N SER A 349 -4.56 -7.50 -22.66
CA SER A 349 -4.96 -7.98 -23.99
C SER A 349 -6.12 -8.95 -23.94
N LYS A 350 -6.17 -9.76 -22.88
CA LYS A 350 -7.26 -10.69 -22.67
C LYS A 350 -8.47 -9.96 -22.07
N LEU A 351 -8.29 -9.07 -21.09
CA LEU A 351 -9.39 -8.35 -20.43
C LEU A 351 -10.25 -7.50 -21.38
N TYR A 352 -9.63 -6.83 -22.34
CA TYR A 352 -10.33 -5.97 -23.30
C TYR A 352 -10.67 -6.65 -24.63
N ASP A 353 -10.22 -7.89 -24.82
CA ASP A 353 -10.45 -8.73 -26.02
C ASP A 353 -10.22 -8.03 -27.37
N ILE A 354 -9.20 -7.15 -27.43
CA ILE A 354 -8.81 -6.47 -28.67
C ILE A 354 -7.99 -7.47 -29.50
N THR A 355 -8.59 -8.05 -30.54
CA THR A 355 -8.01 -9.17 -31.29
C THR A 355 -6.63 -8.87 -31.88
N SER A 356 -6.43 -7.68 -32.46
CA SER A 356 -5.14 -7.26 -33.04
C SER A 356 -4.05 -7.17 -31.96
N PHE A 357 -4.38 -6.52 -30.85
CA PHE A 357 -3.49 -6.35 -29.71
C PHE A 357 -3.16 -7.69 -29.04
N SER A 358 -4.14 -8.56 -28.80
CA SER A 358 -3.88 -9.91 -28.26
C SER A 358 -2.97 -10.71 -29.17
N ARG A 359 -3.20 -10.71 -30.49
CA ARG A 359 -2.34 -11.45 -31.43
C ARG A 359 -0.91 -10.95 -31.37
N TYR A 360 -0.71 -9.64 -31.28
CA TYR A 360 0.60 -9.03 -31.18
C TYR A 360 1.30 -9.39 -29.87
N VAL A 361 0.61 -9.28 -28.73
CA VAL A 361 1.14 -9.65 -27.43
C VAL A 361 1.54 -11.13 -27.40
N ASP A 362 0.68 -12.02 -27.91
CA ASP A 362 0.96 -13.45 -28.02
C ASP A 362 2.20 -13.72 -28.90
N GLN A 363 2.37 -12.97 -30.00
CA GLN A 363 3.53 -13.09 -30.89
C GLN A 363 4.84 -12.69 -30.18
N VAL A 364 4.85 -11.57 -29.46
CA VAL A 364 6.04 -11.11 -28.70
C VAL A 364 6.38 -12.11 -27.59
N ILE A 365 5.38 -12.63 -26.89
CA ILE A 365 5.59 -13.65 -25.84
C ILE A 365 6.21 -14.92 -26.42
N ARG A 366 5.70 -15.43 -27.55
CA ARG A 366 6.30 -16.61 -28.23
C ARG A 366 7.75 -16.35 -28.67
N ASN A 367 8.05 -15.17 -29.18
CA ASN A 367 9.43 -14.82 -29.52
C ASN A 367 10.34 -14.82 -28.29
N ARG A 368 9.85 -14.32 -27.14
CA ARG A 368 10.58 -14.37 -25.87
C ARG A 368 10.76 -15.80 -25.37
N GLU A 369 9.75 -16.66 -25.47
CA GLU A 369 9.87 -18.09 -25.09
C GLU A 369 11.00 -18.80 -25.84
N LEU A 370 11.17 -18.51 -27.13
CA LEU A 370 12.19 -19.12 -27.98
C LEU A 370 13.58 -18.48 -27.83
N HIS A 371 13.66 -17.16 -27.74
CA HIS A 371 14.92 -16.43 -27.89
C HIS A 371 15.39 -15.69 -26.63
N ALA A 372 14.49 -15.36 -25.71
CA ALA A 372 14.78 -14.56 -24.53
C ALA A 372 13.90 -14.94 -23.31
N PRO A 373 13.91 -16.21 -22.86
CA PRO A 373 13.01 -16.68 -21.80
C PRO A 373 13.25 -15.95 -20.47
N TYR A 374 14.46 -15.43 -20.26
CA TYR A 374 14.83 -14.58 -19.13
C TYR A 374 14.06 -13.25 -19.05
N LEU A 375 13.34 -12.85 -20.11
CA LEU A 375 12.44 -11.69 -20.14
C LEU A 375 10.97 -12.06 -19.79
N LEU A 376 10.72 -13.30 -19.37
CA LEU A 376 9.40 -13.79 -18.98
C LEU A 376 9.36 -14.11 -17.48
N PRO A 377 8.16 -14.07 -16.84
CA PRO A 377 8.05 -14.21 -15.39
C PRO A 377 8.69 -15.47 -14.77
N PRO A 378 8.59 -16.67 -15.37
CA PRO A 378 9.20 -17.87 -14.80
C PRO A 378 10.70 -17.73 -14.57
N ASP A 379 11.46 -17.31 -15.60
CA ASP A 379 12.91 -17.19 -15.49
C ASP A 379 13.30 -15.91 -14.74
N ALA A 380 12.66 -14.76 -15.03
CA ALA A 380 13.03 -13.47 -14.45
C ALA A 380 12.91 -13.43 -12.91
N PHE A 381 11.88 -14.09 -12.35
CA PHE A 381 11.62 -14.07 -10.91
C PHE A 381 12.09 -15.33 -10.16
N HIS A 382 12.47 -16.42 -10.84
CA HIS A 382 12.90 -17.67 -10.17
C HIS A 382 14.33 -18.10 -10.48
N SER A 383 14.94 -17.65 -11.58
CA SER A 383 16.32 -18.04 -11.92
C SER A 383 17.33 -17.11 -11.25
N ILE A 384 18.10 -17.65 -10.29
CA ILE A 384 19.19 -16.94 -9.58
C ILE A 384 20.47 -16.81 -10.46
N SER A 385 20.57 -17.51 -11.59
CA SER A 385 21.87 -17.90 -12.16
C SER A 385 22.18 -17.37 -13.57
N LYS A 386 21.46 -16.38 -14.10
CA LYS A 386 21.62 -15.91 -15.49
C LYS A 386 22.10 -14.46 -15.61
N GLU A 387 22.93 -13.98 -14.68
CA GLU A 387 23.57 -12.63 -14.75
C GLU A 387 24.42 -12.41 -16.03
N ASN A 388 24.77 -13.49 -16.73
CA ASN A 388 25.63 -13.47 -17.93
C ASN A 388 24.89 -13.59 -19.27
N LEU A 389 23.54 -13.53 -19.32
CA LEU A 389 22.76 -13.73 -20.55
C LEU A 389 22.27 -12.44 -21.24
N LEU A 390 22.93 -11.30 -21.02
CA LEU A 390 22.70 -10.11 -21.86
C LEU A 390 23.30 -10.33 -23.25
N LYS A 391 22.58 -11.11 -24.06
CA LYS A 391 22.71 -11.11 -25.51
C LYS A 391 21.91 -9.93 -26.04
N HIS A 392 22.37 -9.34 -27.14
CA HIS A 392 21.60 -8.34 -27.89
C HIS A 392 20.16 -8.82 -28.06
N ILE A 393 19.21 -8.11 -27.44
CA ILE A 393 17.80 -8.51 -27.49
C ILE A 393 17.30 -8.25 -28.90
N SER A 394 16.76 -9.29 -29.54
CA SER A 394 16.16 -9.13 -30.86
C SER A 394 14.98 -8.16 -30.77
N LYS A 395 14.86 -7.23 -31.73
CA LYS A 395 13.71 -6.32 -31.83
C LYS A 395 12.36 -7.06 -31.81
N LYS A 396 12.32 -8.31 -32.28
CA LYS A 396 11.13 -9.18 -32.27
C LYS A 396 10.66 -9.59 -30.86
N CYS A 397 11.54 -9.47 -29.85
CA CYS A 397 11.24 -9.75 -28.44
C CYS A 397 10.79 -8.49 -27.67
N LEU A 398 10.77 -7.32 -28.32
CA LEU A 398 10.40 -6.05 -27.72
C LEU A 398 9.02 -5.63 -28.20
N PHE A 399 8.25 -4.98 -27.34
CA PHE A 399 7.03 -4.30 -27.75
C PHE A 399 7.39 -3.00 -28.50
N SER A 400 6.65 -2.70 -29.56
CA SER A 400 6.84 -1.57 -30.47
C SER A 400 5.54 -0.77 -30.58
N GLN A 401 5.68 0.55 -30.59
CA GLN A 401 4.60 1.52 -30.76
C GLN A 401 4.04 1.56 -32.19
N GLU A 402 4.78 1.06 -33.18
CA GLU A 402 4.31 1.03 -34.57
C GLU A 402 3.22 -0.03 -34.82
N ILE A 403 3.01 -0.93 -33.86
CA ILE A 403 2.17 -2.14 -34.00
C ILE A 403 0.96 -2.10 -33.04
N ILE A 404 0.95 -1.18 -32.07
CA ILE A 404 -0.12 -0.97 -31.09
C ILE A 404 -0.79 0.35 -31.41
#